data_AF-A0A959Y4S0-F1
#
_entry.id   AF-A0A959Y4S0-F1
#
_cell.length_a   1.000
_cell.length_b   1.000
_cell.length_c   1.000
_cell.angle_alpha   90.00
_cell.angle_beta   90.00
_cell.angle_gamma   90.00
#
_symmetry.space_group_name_H-M   'P 1'
#
loop_
_entity.id
_entity.type
_entity.pdbx_description
1 polymer ?
#
loop_
_entity_poly.entity_id
_entity_poly.type
_entity_poly.pdbx_seq_one_letter_code
_entity_poly.pdbx_strand_id
1 'polypeptide(L)'
;MKQVSRLLVPILLCLMVPVRAQDGERALIYPEHLREDLEVFRQALHAAHPDPYRYVTRAALDRTIDSLSRSITVPLAHERFAAAIQPLLHRLGDPNTVLEDPGVDRDWYRQQVLLLPLEVRVCEEVLVLEDELKGFGSIPPGNSILAIDGLPVGEVHD
;
A
#
# COMPACT_ATOMS: atom_id res chain seq x y z
N MET A 1 -18.29 28.62 -50.95
CA MET A 1 -17.21 28.59 -49.93
C MET A 1 -17.59 29.38 -48.66
N LYS A 2 -18.67 29.01 -47.94
CA LYS A 2 -19.08 29.70 -46.69
C LYS A 2 -19.59 28.79 -45.56
N GLN A 3 -19.48 27.46 -45.71
CA GLN A 3 -19.98 26.52 -44.69
C GLN A 3 -18.91 25.86 -43.82
N VAL A 4 -17.63 25.97 -44.17
CA VAL A 4 -16.54 25.35 -43.39
C VAL A 4 -16.30 26.08 -42.06
N SER A 5 -16.65 27.37 -41.97
CA SER A 5 -16.34 28.20 -40.78
C SER A 5 -17.30 28.00 -39.60
N ARG A 6 -18.46 27.35 -39.77
CA ARG A 6 -19.45 27.19 -38.68
C ARG A 6 -19.27 25.91 -37.87
N LEU A 7 -18.49 24.95 -38.37
CA LEU A 7 -18.19 23.70 -37.66
C LEU A 7 -16.91 23.78 -36.82
N LEU A 8 -16.13 24.85 -36.94
CA LEU A 8 -14.84 25.00 -36.25
C LEU A 8 -15.00 25.46 -34.78
N VAL A 9 -16.12 26.10 -34.45
CA VAL A 9 -16.42 26.60 -33.10
C VAL A 9 -16.78 25.49 -32.10
N PRO A 10 -17.62 24.48 -32.40
CA PRO A 10 -17.90 23.41 -31.44
C PRO A 10 -16.70 22.47 -31.23
N ILE A 11 -15.83 22.30 -32.23
CA ILE A 11 -14.62 21.46 -32.12
C ILE A 11 -13.58 22.10 -31.20
N LEU A 12 -13.42 23.43 -31.28
CA LEU A 12 -12.52 24.17 -30.39
C LEU A 12 -13.01 24.19 -28.92
N LEU A 13 -14.33 24.11 -28.70
CA LEU A 13 -14.91 24.08 -27.36
C LEU A 13 -14.67 22.74 -26.64
N CYS A 14 -14.59 21.62 -27.37
CA CYS A 14 -14.25 20.31 -26.80
C CYS A 14 -12.77 20.17 -26.40
N LEU A 15 -11.87 21.01 -26.95
CA LEU A 15 -10.43 21.00 -26.63
C LEU A 15 -10.07 21.77 -25.36
N MET A 16 -11.04 22.48 -24.76
CA MET A 16 -10.86 23.27 -23.52
C MET A 16 -11.39 22.56 -22.27
N VAL A 17 -11.91 21.34 -22.40
CA VAL A 17 -12.08 20.49 -21.22
C VAL A 17 -10.66 20.16 -20.75
N PRO A 18 -10.24 20.56 -19.54
CA PRO A 18 -9.01 20.04 -19.01
C PRO A 18 -9.17 18.52 -19.04
N VAL A 19 -8.34 17.86 -19.86
CA VAL A 19 -8.02 16.46 -19.63
C VAL A 19 -7.48 16.47 -18.22
N ARG A 20 -8.35 16.20 -17.24
CA ARG A 20 -7.98 15.73 -15.93
C ARG A 20 -7.29 14.41 -16.27
N ALA A 21 -5.99 14.54 -16.54
CA ALA A 21 -5.08 13.42 -16.57
C ALA A 21 -5.45 12.57 -15.35
N GLN A 22 -5.55 11.28 -15.58
CA GLN A 22 -5.99 10.27 -14.64
C GLN A 22 -4.97 10.14 -13.50
N ASP A 23 -4.73 11.19 -12.74
CA ASP A 23 -4.34 11.06 -11.35
C ASP A 23 -5.60 10.58 -10.65
N GLY A 24 -5.73 9.26 -10.57
CA GLY A 24 -6.80 8.60 -9.85
C GLY A 24 -6.76 9.04 -8.39
N GLU A 25 -7.50 10.09 -8.07
CA GLU A 25 -7.84 10.43 -6.69
C GLU A 25 -8.62 9.23 -6.17
N ARG A 26 -7.92 8.31 -5.48
CA ARG A 26 -8.50 7.07 -4.99
C ARG A 26 -9.68 7.45 -4.11
N ALA A 27 -10.83 6.82 -4.39
CA ALA A 27 -12.07 7.18 -3.73
C ALA A 27 -11.92 7.13 -2.21
N LEU A 28 -12.28 8.22 -1.54
CA LEU A 28 -12.32 8.25 -0.08
C LEU A 28 -13.50 7.41 0.40
N ILE A 29 -13.23 6.49 1.32
CA ILE A 29 -14.22 5.63 1.95
C ILE A 29 -14.54 6.22 3.31
N TYR A 30 -15.84 6.44 3.58
CA TYR A 30 -16.30 7.03 4.82
C TYR A 30 -16.08 6.09 6.03
N PRO A 31 -15.88 6.64 7.24
CA PRO A 31 -15.58 5.86 8.45
C PRO A 31 -16.54 4.72 8.76
N GLU A 32 -17.84 4.90 8.51
CA GLU A 32 -18.87 3.89 8.73
C GLU A 32 -18.60 2.61 7.95
N HIS A 33 -18.29 2.70 6.66
CA HIS A 33 -17.99 1.53 5.83
C HIS A 33 -16.67 0.88 6.24
N LEU A 34 -15.64 1.66 6.56
CA LEU A 34 -14.36 1.12 7.02
C LEU A 34 -14.48 0.38 8.36
N ARG A 35 -15.37 0.83 9.24
CA ARG A 35 -15.65 0.13 10.50
C ARG A 35 -16.47 -1.14 10.29
N GLU A 36 -17.39 -1.14 9.32
CA GLU A 36 -18.09 -2.36 8.89
C GLU A 36 -17.10 -3.38 8.32
N ASP A 37 -16.17 -2.96 7.45
CA ASP A 37 -15.12 -3.83 6.90
C ASP A 37 -14.23 -4.42 7.99
N LEU A 38 -13.88 -3.65 9.02
CA LEU A 38 -13.14 -4.16 10.19
C LEU A 38 -13.93 -5.21 10.97
N GLU A 39 -15.26 -5.08 11.04
CA GLU A 39 -16.09 -6.05 11.72
C GLU A 39 -16.27 -7.34 10.89
N VAL A 40 -16.37 -7.22 9.57
CA VAL A 40 -16.30 -8.37 8.65
C VAL A 40 -14.97 -9.09 8.80
N PHE A 41 -13.85 -8.34 8.83
CA PHE A 41 -12.53 -8.90 9.09
C PHE A 41 -12.48 -9.65 10.42
N ARG A 42 -12.97 -9.04 11.51
CA ARG A 42 -13.02 -9.67 12.84
C ARG A 42 -13.78 -11.00 12.80
N GLN A 43 -14.94 -11.02 12.18
CA GLN A 43 -15.80 -12.21 12.08
C GLN A 43 -15.11 -13.31 11.26
N ALA A 44 -14.55 -12.96 10.10
CA ALA A 44 -13.81 -13.89 9.25
C ALA A 44 -12.60 -14.48 9.97
N LEU A 45 -11.83 -13.64 10.69
CA LEU A 45 -10.67 -14.06 11.46
C LEU A 45 -11.05 -15.07 12.54
N HIS A 46 -12.09 -14.80 13.33
CA HIS A 46 -12.52 -15.71 14.39
C HIS A 46 -13.18 -16.99 13.86
N ALA A 47 -13.82 -16.94 12.70
CA ALA A 47 -14.59 -18.07 12.15
C ALA A 47 -13.75 -19.02 11.27
N ALA A 48 -12.79 -18.47 10.51
CA ALA A 48 -12.11 -19.21 9.44
C ALA A 48 -10.60 -19.35 9.64
N HIS A 49 -9.96 -18.50 10.46
CA HIS A 49 -8.53 -18.61 10.67
C HIS A 49 -8.20 -19.89 11.48
N PRO A 50 -7.24 -20.73 11.05
CA PRO A 50 -6.96 -22.01 11.73
C PRO A 50 -6.44 -21.85 13.17
N ASP A 51 -5.65 -20.81 13.42
CA ASP A 51 -5.05 -20.56 14.75
C ASP A 51 -4.82 -19.06 15.03
N PRO A 52 -5.88 -18.23 15.17
CA PRO A 52 -5.74 -16.77 15.27
C PRO A 52 -5.18 -16.31 16.62
N TYR A 53 -4.99 -17.23 17.56
CA TYR A 53 -4.59 -16.93 18.92
C TYR A 53 -3.19 -17.44 19.29
N ARG A 54 -2.45 -17.94 18.29
CA ARG A 54 -1.11 -18.50 18.47
C ARG A 54 -0.15 -17.57 19.21
N TYR A 55 -0.15 -16.28 18.84
CA TYR A 55 0.76 -15.27 19.37
C TYR A 55 0.06 -14.15 20.15
N VAL A 56 -1.28 -14.08 20.08
CA VAL A 56 -2.08 -13.02 20.71
C VAL A 56 -3.35 -13.59 21.33
N THR A 57 -3.71 -13.13 22.53
CA THR A 57 -4.98 -13.56 23.14
C THR A 57 -6.16 -12.95 22.41
N ARG A 58 -7.31 -13.65 22.37
CA ARG A 58 -8.57 -13.12 21.81
C ARG A 58 -8.91 -11.72 22.32
N ALA A 59 -8.83 -11.50 23.64
CA ALA A 59 -9.12 -10.19 24.23
C ALA A 59 -8.11 -9.10 23.85
N ALA A 60 -6.84 -9.43 23.58
CA ALA A 60 -5.87 -8.46 23.10
C ALA A 60 -6.10 -8.13 21.62
N LEU A 61 -6.45 -9.13 20.81
CA LEU A 61 -6.79 -8.98 19.41
C LEU A 61 -8.05 -8.11 19.24
N ASP A 62 -9.13 -8.44 19.94
CA ASP A 62 -10.38 -7.68 19.90
C ASP A 62 -10.19 -6.22 20.34
N ARG A 63 -9.38 -5.98 21.39
CA ARG A 63 -9.03 -4.62 21.82
C ARG A 63 -8.26 -3.84 20.77
N THR A 64 -7.41 -4.51 19.99
CA THR A 64 -6.65 -3.88 18.91
C THR A 64 -7.60 -3.44 17.79
N ILE A 65 -8.53 -4.31 17.40
CA ILE A 65 -9.57 -4.00 16.40
C ILE A 65 -10.46 -2.85 16.87
N ASP A 66 -10.91 -2.87 18.12
CA ASP A 66 -11.73 -1.79 18.71
C ASP A 66 -10.98 -0.45 18.71
N SER A 67 -9.69 -0.48 19.03
CA SER A 67 -8.85 0.72 19.04
C SER A 67 -8.72 1.31 17.63
N LEU A 68 -8.45 0.46 16.64
CA LEU A 68 -8.36 0.86 15.25
C LEU A 68 -9.69 1.43 14.74
N SER A 69 -10.80 0.74 14.99
CA SER A 69 -12.16 1.18 14.63
C SER A 69 -12.50 2.57 15.20
N ARG A 70 -12.12 2.83 16.46
CA ARG A 70 -12.28 4.16 17.10
C ARG A 70 -11.37 5.23 16.51
N SER A 71 -10.18 4.88 16.04
CA SER A 71 -9.24 5.85 15.45
C SER A 71 -9.65 6.33 14.05
N ILE A 72 -10.47 5.56 13.33
CA ILE A 72 -10.96 5.95 12.00
C ILE A 72 -12.09 6.97 12.19
N THR A 73 -11.74 8.26 12.22
CA THR A 73 -12.70 9.36 12.41
C THR A 73 -12.92 10.21 11.17
N VAL A 74 -12.14 9.97 10.12
CA VAL A 74 -12.18 10.70 8.84
C VAL A 74 -12.20 9.71 7.69
N PRO A 75 -12.74 10.08 6.52
CA PRO A 75 -12.66 9.23 5.33
C PRO A 75 -11.21 8.92 4.97
N LEU A 76 -10.94 7.66 4.60
CA LEU A 76 -9.62 7.19 4.20
C LEU A 76 -9.67 6.60 2.78
N ALA A 77 -8.60 6.78 2.03
CA ALA A 77 -8.36 6.00 0.83
C ALA A 77 -7.95 4.57 1.19
N HIS A 78 -8.11 3.63 0.26
CA HIS A 78 -7.86 2.20 0.48
C HIS A 78 -6.46 1.91 1.05
N GLU A 79 -5.40 2.50 0.49
CA GLU A 79 -4.02 2.31 0.94
C GLU A 79 -3.78 2.79 2.37
N ARG A 80 -4.46 3.86 2.80
CA ARG A 80 -4.34 4.38 4.16
C ARG A 80 -5.02 3.45 5.15
N PHE A 81 -6.14 2.84 4.75
CA PHE A 81 -6.81 1.82 5.55
C PHE A 81 -5.99 0.53 5.63
N ALA A 82 -5.45 0.05 4.50
CA ALA A 82 -4.57 -1.11 4.45
C ALA A 82 -3.34 -0.92 5.36
N ALA A 83 -2.67 0.22 5.26
CA ALA A 83 -1.55 0.57 6.14
C ALA A 83 -1.95 0.61 7.62
N ALA A 84 -3.17 1.08 7.94
CA ALA A 84 -3.66 1.13 9.32
C ALA A 84 -3.96 -0.27 9.89
N ILE A 85 -4.28 -1.25 9.06
CA ILE A 85 -4.50 -2.64 9.46
C ILE A 85 -3.18 -3.41 9.63
N GLN A 86 -2.09 -3.02 8.95
CA GLN A 86 -0.83 -3.77 8.97
C GLN A 86 -0.32 -4.15 10.39
N PRO A 87 -0.35 -3.27 11.41
CA PRO A 87 0.07 -3.62 12.77
C PRO A 87 -0.79 -4.72 13.41
N LEU A 88 -2.06 -4.84 13.02
CA LEU A 88 -2.96 -5.91 13.46
C LEU A 88 -2.55 -7.26 12.85
N LEU A 89 -2.20 -7.27 11.55
CA LEU A 89 -1.71 -8.48 10.85
C LEU A 89 -0.35 -8.93 11.41
N HIS A 90 0.56 -7.99 11.68
CA HIS A 90 1.85 -8.29 12.32
C HIS A 90 1.67 -8.95 13.69
N ARG A 91 0.68 -8.51 14.48
CA ARG A 91 0.35 -9.13 15.78
C ARG A 91 -0.21 -10.54 15.66
N LEU A 92 -0.89 -10.85 14.56
CA LEU A 92 -1.40 -12.18 14.29
C LEU A 92 -0.27 -13.17 14.00
N GLY A 93 0.83 -12.69 13.40
CA GLY A 93 2.05 -13.47 13.16
C GLY A 93 1.89 -14.58 12.13
N ASP A 94 0.90 -14.48 11.24
CA ASP A 94 0.67 -15.40 10.12
C ASP A 94 0.89 -14.69 8.78
N PRO A 95 1.92 -15.05 8.01
CA PRO A 95 2.18 -14.44 6.70
C PRO A 95 1.13 -14.76 5.63
N ASN A 96 0.23 -15.73 5.88
CA ASN A 96 -0.84 -16.07 4.94
C ASN A 96 -2.13 -15.29 5.18
N THR A 97 -2.21 -14.55 6.29
CA THR A 97 -3.35 -13.66 6.55
C THR A 97 -3.03 -12.27 6.02
N VAL A 98 -3.38 -12.06 4.75
CA VAL A 98 -3.06 -10.83 4.00
C VAL A 98 -4.32 -10.08 3.60
N LEU A 99 -4.19 -8.76 3.45
CA LEU A 99 -5.18 -7.94 2.76
C LEU A 99 -4.88 -7.95 1.27
N GLU A 100 -5.82 -8.46 0.47
CA GLU A 100 -5.74 -8.33 -0.99
C GLU A 100 -6.43 -7.03 -1.41
N ASP A 101 -5.73 -6.21 -2.21
CA ASP A 101 -6.30 -5.02 -2.84
C ASP A 101 -6.85 -5.41 -4.23
N PRO A 102 -8.19 -5.43 -4.41
CA PRO A 102 -8.81 -5.81 -5.67
C PRO A 102 -8.52 -4.77 -6.75
N GLY A 103 -7.49 -5.03 -7.56
CA GLY A 103 -7.05 -4.16 -8.65
C GLY A 103 -5.56 -3.84 -8.61
N VAL A 104 -4.88 -4.20 -7.52
CA VAL A 104 -3.43 -4.09 -7.40
C VAL A 104 -2.85 -5.50 -7.46
N ASP A 105 -2.43 -5.90 -8.66
CA ASP A 105 -1.65 -7.11 -8.86
C ASP A 105 -0.14 -6.81 -8.91
N ARG A 106 0.66 -7.86 -9.06
CA ARG A 106 2.13 -7.74 -9.16
C ARG A 106 2.56 -6.85 -10.33
N ASP A 107 1.79 -6.81 -11.40
CA ASP A 107 2.10 -6.04 -12.59
C ASP A 107 1.74 -4.57 -12.42
N TRP A 108 0.67 -4.25 -11.67
CA TRP A 108 0.37 -2.90 -11.19
C TRP A 108 1.54 -2.36 -10.37
N TYR A 109 2.05 -3.13 -9.39
CA TYR A 109 3.20 -2.71 -8.57
C TYR A 109 4.45 -2.42 -9.41
N ARG A 110 4.75 -3.27 -10.40
CA ARG A 110 5.90 -3.08 -11.30
C ARG A 110 5.80 -1.85 -12.18
N GLN A 111 4.59 -1.41 -12.53
CA GLN A 111 4.36 -0.29 -13.43
C GLN A 111 4.18 1.04 -12.71
N GLN A 112 3.62 1.02 -11.50
CA GLN A 112 3.17 2.23 -10.80
C GLN A 112 4.04 2.58 -9.60
N VAL A 113 4.81 1.64 -9.04
CA VAL A 113 5.66 1.91 -7.87
C VAL A 113 7.11 2.11 -8.30
N LEU A 114 7.74 3.14 -7.73
CA LEU A 114 9.16 3.38 -7.90
C LEU A 114 9.94 2.29 -7.16
N LEU A 115 10.45 1.31 -7.91
CA LEU A 115 11.36 0.29 -7.37
C LEU A 115 12.80 0.77 -7.51
N LEU A 116 13.55 0.70 -6.40
CA LEU A 116 15.01 0.85 -6.45
C LEU A 116 15.59 -0.37 -7.18
N PRO A 117 16.49 -0.18 -8.16
CA PRO A 117 17.05 -1.27 -8.94
C PRO A 117 18.20 -1.96 -8.18
N LEU A 118 17.94 -2.36 -6.94
CA LEU A 118 18.93 -2.97 -6.05
C LEU A 118 18.39 -4.30 -5.56
N GLU A 119 19.21 -5.34 -5.65
CA GLU A 119 18.96 -6.60 -4.96
C GLU A 119 19.75 -6.59 -3.66
N VAL A 120 19.07 -6.84 -2.54
CA VAL A 120 19.65 -6.73 -1.20
C VAL A 120 19.34 -7.98 -0.40
N ARG A 121 20.28 -8.34 0.49
CA ARG A 121 20.12 -9.43 1.44
C ARG A 121 20.33 -8.94 2.85
N VAL A 122 19.42 -9.35 3.74
CA VAL A 122 19.57 -9.14 5.17
C VAL A 122 20.49 -10.21 5.74
N CYS A 123 21.63 -9.81 6.29
CA CYS A 123 22.58 -10.65 7.00
C CYS A 123 22.64 -10.17 8.46
N GLU A 124 21.94 -10.87 9.35
CA GLU A 124 21.77 -10.45 10.76
C GLU A 124 21.16 -9.04 10.83
N GLU A 125 21.91 -8.04 11.28
CA GLU A 125 21.48 -6.63 11.39
C GLU A 125 22.02 -5.76 10.23
N VAL A 126 22.65 -6.38 9.23
CA VAL A 126 23.27 -5.67 8.10
C VAL A 126 22.49 -5.94 6.81
N LEU A 127 22.08 -4.88 6.12
CA LEU A 127 21.56 -4.99 4.76
C LEU A 127 22.71 -4.87 3.77
N VAL A 128 22.96 -5.94 3.02
CA VAL A 128 24.08 -6.02 2.06
C VAL A 128 23.53 -5.97 0.64
N LEU A 129 24.13 -5.15 -0.21
CA LEU A 129 23.83 -5.13 -1.64
C LEU A 129 24.36 -6.42 -2.31
N GLU A 130 23.47 -7.18 -2.92
CA GLU A 130 23.83 -8.34 -3.74
C GLU A 130 24.08 -7.96 -5.19
N ASP A 131 23.23 -7.11 -5.78
CA ASP A 131 23.41 -6.67 -7.16
C ASP A 131 22.78 -5.29 -7.45
N GLU A 132 23.34 -4.58 -8.43
CA GLU A 132 22.80 -3.35 -9.01
C GLU A 132 22.15 -3.67 -10.36
N LEU A 133 20.82 -3.73 -10.38
CA LEU A 133 20.03 -4.28 -11.49
C LEU A 133 19.98 -3.36 -12.73
N LYS A 134 20.56 -2.16 -12.69
CA LYS A 134 20.74 -1.31 -13.88
C LYS A 134 22.06 -1.58 -14.62
N GLY A 135 22.98 -2.33 -14.03
CA GLY A 135 24.23 -2.74 -14.67
C GLY A 135 25.24 -1.61 -14.90
N PHE A 136 25.07 -0.45 -14.24
CA PHE A 136 26.09 0.61 -14.31
C PHE A 136 27.31 0.27 -13.46
N GLY A 137 27.16 -0.59 -12.44
CA GLY A 137 28.23 -0.94 -11.51
C GLY A 137 28.69 0.26 -10.68
N SER A 138 27.81 1.25 -10.51
CA SER A 138 28.07 2.46 -9.71
C SER A 138 28.12 2.14 -8.22
N ILE A 139 27.42 1.09 -7.79
CA ILE A 139 27.47 0.59 -6.42
C ILE A 139 27.93 -0.88 -6.47
N PRO A 140 29.18 -1.18 -6.08
CA PRO A 140 29.68 -2.54 -6.07
C PRO A 140 28.87 -3.47 -5.13
N PRO A 141 28.62 -4.73 -5.53
CA PRO A 141 28.12 -5.77 -4.64
C PRO A 141 28.98 -5.95 -3.38
N GLY A 142 28.35 -6.36 -2.29
CA GLY A 142 28.97 -6.56 -0.99
C GLY A 142 29.02 -5.31 -0.11
N ASN A 143 28.65 -4.14 -0.65
CA ASN A 143 28.51 -2.93 0.14
C ASN A 143 27.35 -3.04 1.13
N SER A 144 27.57 -2.59 2.36
CA SER A 144 26.54 -2.49 3.38
C SER A 144 25.75 -1.18 3.24
N ILE A 145 24.43 -1.30 3.25
CA ILE A 145 23.51 -0.16 3.38
C ILE A 145 23.44 0.18 4.86
N LEU A 146 23.87 1.39 5.22
CA LEU A 146 23.92 1.85 6.62
C LEU A 146 22.63 2.53 7.05
N ALA A 147 22.02 3.29 6.14
CA ALA A 147 20.81 4.06 6.39
C ALA A 147 20.00 4.26 5.11
N ILE A 148 18.68 4.39 5.25
CA ILE A 148 17.74 4.78 4.19
C ILE A 148 17.07 6.08 4.65
N ASP A 149 17.15 7.13 3.84
CA ASP A 149 16.64 8.48 4.19
C ASP A 149 17.15 9.02 5.54
N GLY A 150 18.37 8.62 5.93
CA GLY A 150 19.00 9.01 7.19
C GLY A 150 18.59 8.17 8.40
N LEU A 151 17.64 7.23 8.25
CA LEU A 151 17.27 6.27 9.28
C LEU A 151 18.21 5.06 9.22
N PRO A 152 18.88 4.69 10.33
CA PRO A 152 19.71 3.49 10.38
C PRO A 152 18.93 2.26 9.97
N VAL A 153 19.53 1.35 9.19
CA VAL A 153 18.84 0.15 8.68
C VAL A 153 18.23 -0.71 9.80
N GLY A 154 18.85 -0.78 10.98
CA GLY A 154 18.30 -1.48 12.14
C GLY A 154 17.01 -0.89 12.71
N GLU A 155 16.66 0.34 12.32
CA GLU A 155 15.43 1.05 12.70
C GLU A 155 14.42 1.15 11.55
N VAL A 156 14.81 0.75 10.33
CA VAL A 156 13.88 0.62 9.19
C VAL A 156 13.12 -0.69 9.36
N HIS A 157 11.96 -0.62 10.01
CA HIS A 157 11.03 -1.74 10.15
C HIS A 157 9.83 -1.56 9.22
N ASP A 158 9.31 -2.68 8.68
CA ASP A 158 8.08 -2.75 7.89
C ASP A 158 6.83 -2.23 8.63
#